data_AF-A0AAE9Y0Z6-F1
#
_entry.id   AF-A0AAE9Y0Z6-F1
#
_cell.length_a   1.000
_cell.length_b   1.000
_cell.length_c   1.000
_cell.angle_alpha   90.00
_cell.angle_beta   90.00
_cell.angle_gamma   90.00
#
_symmetry.space_group_name_H-M   'P 1'
#
loop_
_entity.id
_entity.type
_entity.pdbx_description
1 polymer ?
#
loop_
_entity_poly.entity_id
_entity_poly.type
_entity_poly.pdbx_seq_one_letter_code
_entity_poly.pdbx_strand_id
1 'polypeptide(L)' 'MITCFYCQHQNPPDALVCSVCSRDIAIPASLITERDQLARKRDALREELRSVRAQIDALRPAKPRRDV' A
#
# COMPACT_ATOMS: atom_id res chain seq x y z
N MET A 1 -16.16 -11.85 -8.95
CA MET A 1 -17.05 -11.62 -7.79
C MET A 1 -16.37 -10.60 -6.89
N ILE A 2 -17.14 -9.72 -6.25
CA ILE A 2 -16.63 -8.78 -5.24
C ILE A 2 -17.18 -9.15 -3.87
N THR A 3 -16.34 -9.03 -2.85
CA THR A 3 -16.74 -9.27 -1.46
C THR A 3 -17.18 -7.96 -0.84
N CYS A 4 -18.38 -7.91 -0.26
CA CYS A 4 -18.82 -6.74 0.50
C CYS A 4 -17.91 -6.55 1.72
N PHE A 5 -17.24 -5.40 1.84
CA PHE A 5 -16.35 -5.10 2.96
C PHE A 5 -17.07 -4.97 4.32
N TYR A 6 -18.39 -4.93 4.32
CA TYR A 6 -19.20 -4.74 5.52
C TYR A 6 -19.78 -6.05 6.07
N CYS A 7 -20.42 -6.85 5.23
CA CYS A 7 -21.07 -8.10 5.63
C CYS A 7 -20.40 -9.36 5.06
N GLN A 8 -19.32 -9.21 4.29
CA GLN A 8 -18.54 -10.29 3.68
C GLN A 8 -19.31 -11.16 2.66
N HIS A 9 -20.54 -10.79 2.30
CA HIS A 9 -21.29 -11.47 1.24
C HIS A 9 -20.63 -11.28 -0.12
N GLN A 10 -20.67 -12.33 -0.95
CA GLN A 10 -20.18 -12.28 -2.34
C GLN A 10 -21.26 -11.69 -3.24
N ASN A 11 -20.88 -10.71 -4.05
CA ASN A 11 -21.76 -10.06 -5.01
C ASN A 11 -21.19 -10.20 -6.44
N PRO A 12 -22.04 -10.09 -7.48
CA PRO A 12 -21.61 -9.96 -8.86
C PRO A 12 -20.56 -8.85 -9.03
N PRO A 13 -19.62 -8.99 -9.98
CA PRO A 13 -18.51 -8.03 -10.15
C PRO A 13 -18.94 -6.60 -10.50
N ASP A 14 -20.13 -6.43 -11.06
CA ASP A 14 -20.77 -5.18 -11.47
C ASP A 14 -21.77 -4.63 -10.43
N ALA A 15 -21.92 -5.29 -9.28
CA ALA A 15 -22.83 -4.86 -8.24
C ALA A 15 -22.39 -3.51 -7.64
N LEU A 16 -23.29 -2.52 -7.71
CA LEU A 16 -23.07 -1.21 -7.09
C LEU A 16 -23.37 -1.21 -5.58
N VAL A 17 -24.34 -2.05 -5.18
CA VAL A 17 -24.86 -2.17 -3.81
C VAL A 17 -24.86 -3.65 -3.41
N CYS A 18 -24.56 -3.94 -2.14
CA CYS A 18 -24.65 -5.30 -1.62
C CYS A 18 -26.10 -5.76 -1.49
N SER A 19 -26.42 -6.94 -2.03
CA SER A 19 -27.76 -7.54 -1.97
C SER A 19 -28.24 -7.91 -0.56
N VAL A 20 -27.33 -8.01 0.42
CA VAL A 20 -27.64 -8.44 1.79
C VAL A 20 -27.71 -7.28 2.76
N CYS A 21 -26.71 -6.40 2.77
CA CYS A 21 -26.61 -5.32 3.75
C CYS A 21 -26.94 -3.93 3.17
N SER A 22 -27.31 -3.85 1.89
CA SER A 22 -27.74 -2.63 1.19
C SER A 22 -26.76 -1.46 1.21
N ARG A 23 -25.46 -1.73 1.45
CA ARG A 23 -24.40 -0.72 1.41
C ARG A 23 -23.80 -0.63 0.01
N ASP A 24 -23.38 0.56 -0.37
CA ASP A 24 -22.61 0.79 -1.59
C ASP A 24 -21.28 0.02 -1.52
N ILE A 25 -20.99 -0.76 -2.55
CA ILE A 25 -19.78 -1.59 -2.67
C ILE A 25 -19.03 -1.33 -3.98
N ALA A 26 -19.58 -0.51 -4.88
CA ALA A 26 -18.84 -0.04 -6.05
C ALA A 26 -17.67 0.84 -5.63
N ILE A 27 -16.50 0.54 -6.19
CA ILE A 27 -15.32 1.40 -6.09
C ILE A 27 -15.15 2.10 -7.45
N PRO A 28 -15.33 3.42 -7.53
CA PRO A 28 -15.11 4.17 -8.76
C PRO A 28 -13.72 3.92 -9.37
N ALA A 29 -13.67 3.80 -10.70
CA ALA A 29 -12.41 3.56 -11.44
C ALA A 29 -11.36 4.66 -11.18
N SER A 30 -11.79 5.89 -10.90
CA SER A 30 -10.92 7.00 -10.50
C SER A 30 -10.19 6.72 -9.19
N LEU A 31 -10.88 6.18 -8.18
CA LEU A 31 -10.26 5.85 -6.88
C LEU A 31 -9.29 4.67 -6.98
N ILE A 32 -9.58 3.67 -7.84
CA ILE A 32 -8.64 2.58 -8.13
C ILE A 32 -7.37 3.15 -8.76
N THR A 33 -7.52 4.04 -9.75
CA THR A 33 -6.41 4.71 -10.43
C THR A 33 -5.57 5.53 -9.45
N GLU A 34 -6.22 6.32 -8.59
CA GLU A 34 -5.56 7.13 -7.57
C GLU A 34 -4.79 6.27 -6.58
N ARG A 35 -5.41 5.20 -6.06
CA ARG A 35 -4.74 4.21 -5.19
C ARG A 35 -3.47 3.67 -5.86
N ASP A 36 -3.54 3.32 -7.14
CA ASP A 36 -2.39 2.75 -7.86
C ASP A 36 -1.28 3.80 -8.06
N GLN A 37 -1.65 5.06 -8.31
CA GLN A 37 -0.68 6.16 -8.35
C GLN A 37 -0.01 6.37 -6.99
N LEU A 38 -0.77 6.36 -5.91
CA LEU A 38 -0.26 6.50 -4.54
C LEU A 38 0.65 5.32 -4.16
N ALA A 39 0.28 4.10 -4.54
CA ALA A 39 1.10 2.91 -4.32
C ALA A 39 2.46 3.03 -5.03
N ARG A 40 2.47 3.44 -6.31
CA ARG A 40 3.71 3.69 -7.06
C ARG A 40 4.59 4.76 -6.40
N LYS A 41 4.00 5.89 -5.97
CA LYS A 41 4.74 6.96 -5.27
C LYS A 41 5.37 6.45 -3.97
N ARG A 42 4.60 5.72 -3.15
CA ARG A 42 5.09 5.12 -1.90
C ARG A 42 6.26 4.18 -2.15
N ASP A 43 6.16 3.33 -3.18
CA ASP A 43 7.19 2.33 -3.44
C ASP A 43 8.48 2.97 -3.96
N ALA A 44 8.38 4.02 -4.78
CA ALA A 44 9.53 4.84 -5.18
C ALA A 44 10.22 5.50 -3.98
N LEU A 45 9.45 6.16 -3.10
CA LEU A 45 10.00 6.79 -1.89
C LEU A 45 10.66 5.78 -0.94
N ARG A 46 10.11 4.57 -0.84
CA ARG A 46 10.70 3.49 -0.02
C ARG A 46 12.03 3.03 -0.59
N GLU A 47 12.17 2.96 -1.91
CA GLU A 47 13.44 2.60 -2.55
C GLU A 47 14.48 3.70 -2.36
N GLU A 48 14.11 4.96 -2.58
CA GLU A 48 14.98 6.10 -2.33
C GLU A 48 15.49 6.13 -0.89
N LEU A 49 14.58 5.94 0.08
CA LEU A 49 14.94 5.87 1.50
C LEU A 49 15.90 4.71 1.81
N ARG A 50 15.72 3.53 1.20
CA ARG A 50 16.64 2.40 1.34
C ARG A 50 18.03 2.75 0.80
N SER A 51 18.08 3.33 -0.39
CA SER A 51 19.33 3.75 -1.03
C SER A 51 20.09 4.77 -0.19
N VAL A 52 19.42 5.82 0.27
CA VAL A 52 20.04 6.87 1.11
C VAL A 52 20.53 6.29 2.43
N ARG A 53 19.77 5.40 3.07
CA ARG A 53 20.22 4.73 4.31
C ARG A 53 21.48 3.90 4.07
N ALA A 54 21.54 3.13 2.98
CA ALA A 54 22.72 2.35 2.64
C ALA A 54 23.94 3.24 2.38
N GLN A 55 23.76 4.39 1.72
CA GLN A 55 24.83 5.37 1.51
C GLN A 55 25.33 5.97 2.84
N ILE A 56 24.43 6.32 3.75
CA ILE A 56 24.79 6.81 5.09
C ILE A 56 25.59 5.76 5.86
N ASP A 57 25.14 4.50 5.85
CA ASP A 57 25.82 3.43 6.56
C ASP A 57 27.19 3.11 5.96
N ALA A 58 27.36 3.23 4.65
CA ALA A 58 28.66 3.09 3.99
C ALA A 58 29.65 4.21 4.37
N LEU A 59 29.15 5.42 4.65
CA LEU A 59 29.96 6.56 5.08
C LEU A 59 30.24 6.59 6.59
N ARG A 60 29.51 5.78 7.38
CA ARG A 60 29.73 5.72 8.83
C ARG A 60 31.08 5.05 9.13
N PRO A 61 31.98 5.71 9.89
CA PRO A 61 33.23 5.10 10.28
C PRO A 61 32.98 3.88 11.16
N ALA A 62 33.70 2.79 10.91
CA ALA A 62 33.72 1.65 11.81
C ALA A 62 34.16 2.13 13.20
N LYS A 63 33.31 1.93 14.21
CA LYS A 63 33.67 2.23 15.61
C LYS A 63 34.95 1.44 15.92
N PRO A 64 36.07 2.09 16.29
CA PRO A 64 37.26 1.34 16.68
C PRO A 64 36.88 0.48 17.88
N ARG A 65 37.22 -0.81 17.82
CA ARG A 65 37.19 -1.67 19.01
C ARG A 65 38.17 -1.04 20.01
N ARG A 66 37.64 -0.44 21.07
CA ARG A 66 38.45 -0.16 22.26
C ARG A 66 38.60 -1.49 22.95
N ASP A 67 39.72 -2.15 22.69
CA ASP A 67 40.20 -3.22 23.53
C ASP A 67 40.61 -2.55 24.86
N VAL A 68 39.83 -2.81 25.91
CA VAL A 68 40.10 -2.44 27.31
C VAL A 68 40.36 -3.73 28.07
#